data_AF-A0A9Q1I2D9-F1
#
_entry.id   AF-A0A9Q1I2D9-F1
#
_cell.length_a   1.000
_cell.length_b   1.000
_cell.length_c   1.000
_cell.angle_alpha   90.00
_cell.angle_beta   90.00
_cell.angle_gamma   90.00
#
_symmetry.space_group_name_H-M   'P 1'
#
loop_
_entity.id
_entity.type
_entity.pdbx_description
1 polymer ?
#
loop_
_entity_poly.entity_id
_entity_poly.type
_entity_poly.pdbx_seq_one_letter_code
_entity_poly.pdbx_strand_id
1 'polypeptide(L)'
;MSESLTSGQSVNKRLRYEKVFPGDKRLARAVSVARSRKFREQQGKVLLEGKRLICDALSAGAIPQMLFFSTVERLRELPLDKLRRASLVKVKFEDIKIWSDLVTPQGVMAIFSRPDASRLVFPQVQSVPLYLICDNVRDPGNAGTILRSAAAAGCHSVLLTKGVDSLNSAMAASILLFEGRRQLALLAGQSKEKARTKMP
;
A
#
# COMPACT_ATOMS: atom_id res chain seq x y z
N MET A 1 -24.50 0.58 -11.50
CA MET A 1 -25.42 0.76 -10.35
C MET A 1 -24.58 1.06 -9.12
N SER A 2 -24.85 2.17 -8.43
CA SER A 2 -24.12 2.59 -7.22
C SER A 2 -24.77 2.02 -5.96
N GLU A 3 -24.02 1.27 -5.16
CA GLU A 3 -24.46 0.73 -3.89
C GLU A 3 -23.73 1.41 -2.72
N SER A 4 -24.36 1.45 -1.55
CA SER A 4 -23.88 2.24 -0.41
C SER A 4 -23.80 1.42 0.87
N LEU A 5 -22.72 1.60 1.64
CA LEU A 5 -22.46 0.88 2.88
C LEU A 5 -22.76 1.74 4.12
N THR A 6 -23.45 1.16 5.10
CA THR A 6 -23.69 1.73 6.43
C THR A 6 -22.83 0.99 7.46
N SER A 7 -21.94 1.70 8.17
CA SER A 7 -21.33 1.18 9.40
C SER A 7 -22.12 1.68 10.60
N GLY A 8 -22.37 0.79 11.57
CA GLY A 8 -23.04 1.12 12.82
C GLY A 8 -22.24 2.13 13.66
N GLN A 9 -22.98 3.12 14.14
CA GLN A 9 -22.67 4.15 15.14
C GLN A 9 -21.62 5.24 14.80
N SER A 10 -22.22 6.43 14.64
CA SER A 10 -21.71 7.80 14.72
C SER A 10 -21.22 8.46 13.43
N VAL A 11 -22.08 9.39 12.96
CA VAL A 11 -21.90 10.37 11.86
C VAL A 11 -21.77 9.78 10.45
N ASN A 12 -22.90 9.25 10.00
CA ASN A 12 -23.45 9.21 8.65
C ASN A 12 -22.58 9.83 7.52
N LYS A 13 -21.76 9.01 6.85
CA LYS A 13 -21.30 9.28 5.47
C LYS A 13 -21.07 7.95 4.73
N ARG A 14 -22.11 7.51 4.01
CA ARG A 14 -22.13 6.30 3.15
C ARG A 14 -20.95 6.31 2.17
N LEU A 15 -20.07 5.32 2.26
CA LEU A 15 -19.15 5.02 1.16
C LEU A 15 -19.95 4.44 0.00
N ARG A 16 -19.81 5.06 -1.17
CA ARG A 16 -20.43 4.60 -2.41
C ARG A 16 -19.40 3.80 -3.19
N TYR A 17 -19.83 2.66 -3.72
CA TYR A 17 -19.02 1.88 -4.64
C TYR A 17 -19.82 1.52 -5.88
N GLU A 18 -19.11 1.27 -6.96
CA GLU A 18 -19.67 0.91 -8.25
C GLU A 18 -19.45 -0.58 -8.50
N LYS A 19 -20.50 -1.27 -8.94
CA LYS A 19 -20.37 -2.62 -9.49
C LYS A 19 -20.07 -2.54 -10.98
N VAL A 20 -19.09 -3.31 -11.41
CA VAL A 20 -18.61 -3.31 -12.80
C VAL A 20 -19.13 -4.54 -13.52
N PHE A 21 -19.47 -4.34 -14.79
CA PHE A 21 -19.80 -5.42 -15.71
C PHE A 21 -18.65 -5.61 -16.71
N PRO A 22 -18.45 -6.85 -17.21
CA PRO A 22 -17.47 -7.10 -18.26
C PRO A 22 -17.66 -6.15 -19.45
N GLY A 23 -16.59 -5.50 -19.89
CA GLY A 23 -16.61 -4.56 -21.03
C GLY A 23 -16.95 -3.11 -20.69
N ASP A 24 -17.06 -2.72 -19.40
CA ASP A 24 -17.26 -1.32 -19.02
C ASP A 24 -16.06 -0.44 -19.45
N LYS A 25 -16.26 0.33 -20.52
CA LYS A 25 -15.24 1.21 -21.11
C LYS A 25 -14.72 2.26 -20.13
N ARG A 26 -15.49 2.62 -19.09
CA ARG A 26 -15.09 3.61 -18.08
C ARG A 26 -13.87 3.15 -17.28
N LEU A 27 -13.73 1.83 -17.10
CA LEU A 27 -12.64 1.24 -16.33
C LEU A 27 -11.54 0.64 -17.20
N ALA A 28 -11.68 0.67 -18.53
CA ALA A 28 -10.69 0.11 -19.45
C ALA A 28 -9.27 0.59 -19.12
N ARG A 29 -9.09 1.89 -18.88
CA ARG A 29 -7.78 2.45 -18.53
C ARG A 29 -7.27 1.98 -17.16
N ALA A 30 -8.14 1.89 -16.16
CA ALA A 30 -7.76 1.43 -14.82
C ALA A 30 -7.43 -0.07 -14.82
N VAL A 31 -8.14 -0.86 -15.62
CA VAL A 31 -7.85 -2.28 -15.86
C VAL A 31 -6.53 -2.43 -16.63
N SER A 32 -6.22 -1.58 -17.61
CA SER A 32 -4.91 -1.58 -18.27
C SER A 32 -3.78 -1.26 -17.31
N VAL A 33 -3.99 -0.33 -16.36
CA VAL A 33 -3.07 -0.10 -15.24
C VAL A 33 -2.96 -1.38 -14.40
N ALA A 34 -4.06 -1.99 -13.98
CA ALA A 34 -4.00 -3.22 -13.18
C ALA A 34 -3.25 -4.37 -13.88
N ARG A 35 -3.46 -4.56 -15.19
CA ARG A 35 -2.90 -5.69 -15.98
C ARG A 35 -1.47 -5.50 -16.48
N SER A 36 -1.06 -4.28 -16.83
CA SER A 36 0.20 -4.06 -17.54
C SER A 36 1.16 -3.20 -16.73
N ARG A 37 2.21 -3.82 -16.21
CA ARG A 37 3.30 -3.14 -15.51
C ARG A 37 3.88 -1.98 -16.30
N LYS A 38 4.24 -2.21 -17.57
CA LYS A 38 4.79 -1.18 -18.46
C LYS A 38 3.85 0.02 -18.57
N PHE A 39 2.55 -0.24 -18.71
CA PHE A 39 1.54 0.82 -18.75
C PHE A 39 1.42 1.55 -17.41
N ARG A 40 1.44 0.84 -16.26
CA ARG A 40 1.46 1.47 -14.93
C ARG A 40 2.60 2.46 -14.77
N GLU A 41 3.80 2.04 -15.15
CA GLU A 41 5.01 2.84 -15.00
C GLU A 41 4.97 4.10 -15.87
N GLN A 42 4.54 3.98 -17.14
CA GLN A 42 4.32 5.12 -18.04
C GLN A 42 3.30 6.11 -17.48
N GLN A 43 2.29 5.62 -16.76
CA GLN A 43 1.26 6.46 -16.14
C GLN A 43 1.65 6.98 -14.75
N GLY A 44 2.85 6.65 -14.26
CA GLY A 44 3.31 7.03 -12.91
C GLY A 44 2.38 6.52 -11.81
N LYS A 45 1.82 5.32 -11.99
CA LYS A 45 0.91 4.69 -11.03
C LYS A 45 1.60 3.55 -10.30
N VAL A 46 1.13 3.30 -9.10
CA VAL A 46 1.54 2.17 -8.28
C VAL A 46 0.33 1.31 -7.98
N LEU A 47 0.48 0.00 -8.16
CA LEU A 47 -0.54 -0.99 -7.81
C LEU A 47 -0.08 -1.75 -6.56
N LEU A 48 -0.89 -1.70 -5.50
CA LEU A 48 -0.70 -2.52 -4.31
C LEU A 48 -1.80 -3.55 -4.20
N GLU A 49 -1.42 -4.77 -3.84
CA GLU A 49 -2.35 -5.87 -3.62
C GLU A 49 -2.32 -6.33 -2.16
N GLY A 50 -3.50 -6.65 -1.63
CA GLY A 50 -3.66 -7.22 -0.31
C GLY A 50 -3.81 -6.18 0.81
N LYS A 51 -4.50 -6.61 1.88
CA LYS A 51 -4.89 -5.75 3.00
C LYS A 51 -3.70 -5.02 3.62
N ARG A 52 -2.62 -5.76 3.92
CA ARG A 52 -1.46 -5.23 4.67
C ARG A 52 -0.79 -4.08 3.94
N LEU A 53 -0.36 -4.29 2.69
CA LEU A 53 0.32 -3.26 1.90
C LEU A 53 -0.54 -2.02 1.70
N ILE A 54 -1.84 -2.21 1.43
CA ILE A 54 -2.78 -1.10 1.27
C ILE A 54 -2.93 -0.31 2.58
N CYS A 55 -3.12 -0.98 3.72
CA CYS A 55 -3.22 -0.33 5.03
C CYS A 55 -1.93 0.44 5.40
N ASP A 56 -0.77 -0.16 5.13
CA ASP A 56 0.52 0.46 5.44
C ASP A 56 0.74 1.71 4.55
N ALA A 57 0.38 1.65 3.25
CA ALA A 57 0.40 2.80 2.36
C ALA A 57 -0.49 3.95 2.84
N LEU A 58 -1.73 3.63 3.22
CA LEU A 58 -2.68 4.61 3.76
C LEU A 58 -2.21 5.19 5.11
N SER A 59 -1.45 4.41 5.89
CA SER A 59 -0.85 4.86 7.15
C SER A 59 0.33 5.80 6.92
N ALA A 60 1.11 5.56 5.87
CA ALA A 60 2.19 6.44 5.42
C ALA A 60 1.70 7.74 4.73
N GLY A 61 0.38 7.93 4.60
CA GLY A 61 -0.23 9.10 3.96
C GLY A 61 -0.38 9.01 2.44
N ALA A 62 -0.14 7.84 1.85
CA ALA A 62 -0.38 7.64 0.42
C ALA A 62 -1.86 7.80 0.09
N ILE A 63 -2.17 8.52 -0.99
CA ILE A 63 -3.53 8.80 -1.40
C ILE A 63 -3.97 7.80 -2.48
N PRO A 64 -4.96 6.93 -2.21
CA PRO A 64 -5.48 5.99 -3.19
C PRO A 64 -6.33 6.73 -4.23
N GLN A 65 -6.19 6.35 -5.50
CA GLN A 65 -7.04 6.83 -6.58
C GLN A 65 -8.21 5.88 -6.85
N MET A 66 -7.94 4.59 -6.78
CA MET A 66 -8.94 3.56 -7.05
C MET A 66 -8.68 2.32 -6.20
N LEU A 67 -9.74 1.66 -5.76
CA LEU A 67 -9.70 0.40 -5.03
C LEU A 67 -10.65 -0.59 -5.69
N PHE A 68 -10.12 -1.73 -6.10
CA PHE A 68 -10.86 -2.90 -6.53
C PHE A 68 -11.00 -3.89 -5.37
N PHE A 69 -12.20 -4.42 -5.16
CA PHE A 69 -12.45 -5.44 -4.15
C PHE A 69 -13.45 -6.47 -4.64
N SER A 70 -13.24 -7.75 -4.29
CA SER A 70 -14.14 -8.85 -4.69
C SER A 70 -15.40 -8.92 -3.83
N THR A 71 -15.25 -8.71 -2.53
CA THR A 71 -16.33 -8.77 -1.55
C THR A 71 -16.35 -7.54 -0.65
N VAL A 72 -17.52 -7.24 -0.09
CA VAL A 72 -17.69 -6.07 0.78
C VAL A 72 -16.89 -6.25 2.08
N GLU A 73 -16.70 -7.49 2.50
CA GLU A 73 -15.90 -7.89 3.66
C GLU A 73 -14.45 -7.46 3.46
N ARG A 74 -13.87 -7.68 2.26
CA ARG A 74 -12.52 -7.19 1.93
C ARG A 74 -12.40 -5.66 1.98
N LEU A 75 -13.45 -4.94 1.59
CA LEU A 75 -13.48 -3.48 1.72
C LEU A 75 -13.51 -3.06 3.21
N ARG A 76 -14.32 -3.73 4.04
CA ARG A 76 -14.44 -3.41 5.48
C ARG A 76 -13.18 -3.70 6.28
N GLU A 77 -12.30 -4.55 5.77
CA GLU A 77 -10.98 -4.81 6.37
C GLU A 77 -10.01 -3.63 6.27
N LEU A 78 -10.31 -2.61 5.45
CA LEU A 78 -9.48 -1.42 5.22
C LEU A 78 -9.99 -0.20 6.00
N PRO A 79 -9.12 0.80 6.29
CA PRO A 79 -9.51 2.04 6.96
C PRO A 79 -10.38 2.91 6.02
N LEU A 80 -11.70 2.73 6.16
CA LEU A 80 -12.75 3.31 5.31
C LEU A 80 -12.71 4.85 5.27
N ASP A 81 -12.28 5.51 6.35
CA ASP A 81 -12.10 6.94 6.46
C ASP A 81 -11.07 7.49 5.46
N LYS A 82 -10.00 6.72 5.19
CA LYS A 82 -8.91 7.08 4.27
C LYS A 82 -9.24 6.81 2.80
N LEU A 83 -10.28 6.02 2.54
CA LEU A 83 -10.70 5.63 1.20
C LEU A 83 -11.70 6.59 0.56
N ARG A 84 -12.14 7.63 1.28
CA ARG A 84 -13.20 8.56 0.83
C ARG A 84 -12.92 9.27 -0.50
N ARG A 85 -11.64 9.42 -0.87
CA ARG A 85 -11.21 10.09 -2.12
C ARG A 85 -10.93 9.10 -3.26
N ALA A 86 -10.98 7.80 -3.00
CA ALA A 86 -10.77 6.78 -4.01
C ALA A 86 -12.09 6.39 -4.68
N SER A 87 -12.01 6.07 -5.97
CA SER A 87 -13.08 5.34 -6.65
C SER A 87 -13.12 3.91 -6.13
N LEU A 88 -14.22 3.53 -5.50
CA LEU A 88 -14.43 2.18 -4.97
C LEU A 88 -15.18 1.33 -5.97
N VAL A 89 -14.59 0.19 -6.34
CA VAL A 89 -15.06 -0.61 -7.47
C VAL A 89 -15.16 -2.08 -7.04
N LYS A 90 -16.38 -2.59 -7.01
CA LYS A 90 -16.64 -4.01 -6.77
C LYS A 90 -16.51 -4.77 -8.09
N VAL A 91 -15.62 -5.75 -8.10
CA VAL A 91 -15.32 -6.61 -9.26
C VAL A 91 -15.47 -8.07 -8.88
N LYS A 92 -15.46 -8.99 -9.85
CA LYS A 92 -15.43 -10.41 -9.51
C LYS A 92 -14.04 -10.81 -9.03
N PHE A 93 -13.94 -11.88 -8.25
CA PHE A 93 -12.63 -12.38 -7.80
C PHE A 93 -11.81 -12.93 -8.97
N GLU A 94 -12.48 -13.47 -9.98
CA GLU A 94 -11.88 -13.95 -11.23
C GLU A 94 -11.19 -12.82 -11.99
N ASP A 95 -11.78 -11.62 -12.01
CA ASP A 95 -11.17 -10.45 -12.62
C ASP A 95 -9.86 -10.09 -11.91
N ILE A 96 -9.88 -10.08 -10.57
CA ILE A 96 -8.70 -9.84 -9.74
C ILE A 96 -7.60 -10.88 -10.01
N LYS A 97 -7.96 -12.16 -10.11
CA LYS A 97 -7.02 -13.23 -10.46
C LYS A 97 -6.34 -13.01 -11.80
N ILE A 98 -7.04 -12.47 -12.79
CA ILE A 98 -6.46 -12.17 -14.11
C ILE A 98 -5.48 -10.99 -14.05
N TRP A 99 -5.67 -10.05 -13.11
CA TRP A 99 -4.85 -8.83 -13.01
C TRP A 99 -3.68 -8.97 -12.03
N SER A 100 -3.75 -9.94 -11.12
CA SER A 100 -2.76 -10.16 -10.09
C SER A 100 -1.52 -10.88 -10.64
N ASP A 101 -0.35 -10.43 -10.19
CA ASP A 101 0.92 -11.12 -10.41
C ASP A 101 1.22 -12.15 -9.29
N LEU A 102 0.29 -12.33 -8.31
CA LEU A 102 0.46 -13.23 -7.17
C LEU A 102 -0.09 -14.63 -7.44
N VAL A 103 0.59 -15.64 -6.89
CA VAL A 103 0.10 -17.03 -6.87
C VAL A 103 -1.23 -17.15 -6.10
N THR A 104 -1.39 -16.38 -5.03
CA THR A 104 -2.59 -16.37 -4.17
C THR A 104 -3.17 -14.95 -4.02
N PRO A 105 -4.01 -14.50 -4.97
CA PRO A 105 -4.62 -13.18 -4.91
C PRO A 105 -5.54 -13.01 -3.70
N GLN A 106 -5.46 -11.87 -3.01
CA GLN A 106 -6.21 -11.65 -1.76
C GLN A 106 -7.64 -11.11 -2.00
N GLY A 107 -7.95 -10.71 -3.24
CA GLY A 107 -9.26 -10.16 -3.60
C GLY A 107 -9.41 -8.67 -3.33
N VAL A 108 -8.30 -7.95 -3.11
CA VAL A 108 -8.29 -6.49 -2.93
C VAL A 108 -7.03 -5.88 -3.53
N MET A 109 -7.19 -4.84 -4.36
CA MET A 109 -6.10 -4.13 -5.03
C MET A 109 -6.36 -2.63 -5.08
N ALA A 110 -5.36 -1.81 -4.82
CA ALA A 110 -5.46 -0.36 -4.88
C ALA A 110 -4.43 0.24 -5.84
N ILE A 111 -4.89 1.20 -6.64
CA ILE A 111 -4.05 2.07 -7.46
C ILE A 111 -3.80 3.36 -6.70
N PHE A 112 -2.53 3.68 -6.52
CA PHE A 112 -2.05 4.93 -5.95
C PHE A 112 -1.33 5.76 -7.02
N SER A 113 -1.30 7.07 -6.81
CA SER A 113 -0.34 7.91 -7.52
C SER A 113 1.08 7.55 -7.09
N ARG A 114 2.07 7.77 -7.96
CA ARG A 114 3.47 7.75 -7.56
C ARG A 114 3.64 8.64 -6.31
N PRO A 115 4.19 8.09 -5.21
CA PRO A 115 4.41 8.90 -4.03
C PRO A 115 5.42 9.99 -4.37
N ASP A 116 5.07 11.22 -4.02
CA ASP A 116 6.03 12.30 -3.91
C ASP A 116 6.82 12.06 -2.63
N ALA A 117 8.11 11.73 -2.75
CA ALA A 117 8.95 11.39 -1.61
C ALA A 117 8.98 12.52 -0.56
N SER A 118 8.74 13.78 -0.96
CA SER A 118 8.64 14.92 -0.05
C SER A 118 7.38 14.92 0.82
N ARG A 119 6.34 14.17 0.44
CA ARG A 119 5.04 14.10 1.13
C ARG A 119 4.90 12.85 2.01
N LEU A 120 5.83 11.91 1.92
CA LEU A 120 5.84 10.74 2.80
C LEU A 120 6.36 11.17 4.17
N VAL A 121 5.49 11.05 5.18
CA VAL A 121 5.86 11.37 6.55
C VAL A 121 6.55 10.16 7.15
N PHE A 122 7.85 10.26 7.39
CA PHE A 122 8.60 9.20 8.07
C PHE A 122 8.68 9.51 9.57
N PRO A 123 8.42 8.53 10.45
CA PRO A 123 8.70 8.70 11.88
C PRO A 123 10.19 9.02 12.07
N GLN A 124 10.49 10.07 12.83
CA GLN A 124 11.84 10.44 13.26
C GLN A 124 12.27 9.44 14.35
N VAL A 125 12.96 8.38 13.94
CA VAL A 125 13.54 7.38 14.85
C VAL A 125 15.05 7.41 14.67
N GLN A 126 15.81 7.11 15.73
CA GLN A 126 17.23 6.80 15.61
C GLN A 126 17.39 5.59 14.67
N SER A 127 17.63 5.87 13.39
CA SER A 127 18.07 4.87 12.43
C SER A 127 19.53 4.54 12.70
N VAL A 128 19.92 3.28 12.53
CA VAL A 128 21.35 2.96 12.38
C VAL A 128 21.88 3.65 11.11
N PRO A 129 23.13 4.13 11.07
CA PRO A 129 23.72 4.80 9.90
C PRO A 129 24.05 3.77 8.78
N LEU A 130 23.08 2.93 8.46
CA LEU A 130 23.14 1.90 7.44
C LEU A 130 22.47 2.41 6.17
N TYR A 131 23.19 2.37 5.06
CA TYR A 131 22.69 2.71 3.73
C TYR A 131 22.70 1.45 2.87
N LEU A 132 21.61 1.19 2.16
CA LEU A 132 21.49 0.05 1.27
C LEU A 132 21.33 0.52 -0.16
N ILE A 133 22.17 0.00 -1.06
CA ILE A 133 22.05 0.26 -2.49
C ILE A 133 21.65 -1.05 -3.17
N CYS A 134 20.49 -1.06 -3.80
CA CYS A 134 20.08 -2.17 -4.66
C CYS A 134 20.49 -1.83 -6.09
N ASP A 135 21.56 -2.47 -6.56
CA ASP A 135 22.01 -2.36 -7.95
C ASP A 135 21.36 -3.46 -8.80
N ASN A 136 20.54 -3.07 -9.78
CA ASN A 136 19.96 -3.99 -10.79
C ASN A 136 19.26 -5.25 -10.20
N VAL A 137 18.55 -5.11 -9.07
CA VAL A 137 17.74 -6.19 -8.46
C VAL A 137 16.45 -6.38 -9.27
N ARG A 138 16.47 -7.35 -10.19
CA ARG A 138 15.39 -7.59 -11.16
C ARG A 138 14.24 -8.45 -10.66
N ASP A 139 14.43 -9.20 -9.59
CA ASP A 139 13.39 -10.06 -9.04
C ASP A 139 12.59 -9.30 -7.96
N PRO A 140 11.26 -9.11 -8.12
CA PRO A 140 10.43 -8.39 -7.17
C PRO A 140 10.31 -9.09 -5.79
N GLY A 141 10.42 -10.43 -5.75
CA GLY A 141 10.49 -11.20 -4.50
C GLY A 141 11.78 -10.95 -3.73
N ASN A 142 12.91 -10.88 -4.44
CA ASN A 142 14.20 -10.52 -3.84
C ASN A 142 14.20 -9.08 -3.34
N ALA A 143 13.73 -8.13 -4.16
CA ALA A 143 13.62 -6.73 -3.76
C ALA A 143 12.76 -6.58 -2.50
N GLY A 144 11.57 -7.18 -2.47
CA GLY A 144 10.68 -7.11 -1.32
C GLY A 144 11.28 -7.71 -0.03
N THR A 145 12.08 -8.77 -0.15
CA THR A 145 12.75 -9.41 1.01
C THR A 145 13.88 -8.52 1.52
N ILE A 146 14.74 -8.03 0.63
CA ILE A 146 15.82 -7.10 0.95
C ILE A 146 15.28 -5.86 1.66
N LEU A 147 14.20 -5.29 1.16
CA LEU A 147 13.55 -4.10 1.73
C LEU A 147 12.95 -4.36 3.10
N ARG A 148 12.35 -5.53 3.32
CA ARG A 148 11.86 -5.96 4.64
C ARG A 148 13.02 -6.08 5.64
N SER A 149 14.13 -6.70 5.24
CA SER A 149 15.32 -6.82 6.08
C SER A 149 15.92 -5.46 6.41
N ALA A 150 16.02 -4.56 5.42
CA ALA A 150 16.49 -3.19 5.63
C ALA A 150 15.61 -2.42 6.63
N ALA A 151 14.29 -2.54 6.49
CA ALA A 151 13.33 -1.93 7.42
C ALA A 151 13.46 -2.50 8.84
N ALA A 152 13.55 -3.82 8.98
CA ALA A 152 13.73 -4.49 10.27
C ALA A 152 15.06 -4.12 10.94
N ALA A 153 16.13 -3.96 10.16
CA ALA A 153 17.44 -3.52 10.65
C ALA A 153 17.49 -2.03 11.03
N GLY A 154 16.43 -1.25 10.76
CA GLY A 154 16.42 0.19 11.02
C GLY A 154 17.31 0.99 10.06
N CYS A 155 17.45 0.53 8.82
CA CYS A 155 18.25 1.17 7.77
C CYS A 155 17.86 2.64 7.56
N HIS A 156 18.86 3.51 7.43
CA HIS A 156 18.66 4.94 7.25
C HIS A 156 18.09 5.27 5.87
N SER A 157 18.60 4.65 4.82
CA SER A 157 18.11 4.89 3.46
C SER A 157 18.34 3.70 2.55
N VAL A 158 17.41 3.49 1.63
CA VAL A 158 17.55 2.51 0.55
C VAL A 158 17.52 3.24 -0.78
N LEU A 159 18.57 3.06 -1.57
CA LEU A 159 18.73 3.60 -2.91
C LEU A 159 18.50 2.49 -3.92
N LEU A 160 17.52 2.68 -4.80
CA LEU A 160 17.21 1.74 -5.89
C LEU A 160 17.73 2.33 -7.20
N THR A 161 18.66 1.63 -7.85
CA THR A 161 19.20 2.02 -9.16
C THR A 161 18.20 1.73 -10.30
N LYS A 162 18.46 2.29 -11.49
CA LYS A 162 17.68 1.96 -12.69
C LYS A 162 17.76 0.46 -12.96
N GLY A 163 16.61 -0.20 -13.10
CA GLY A 163 16.52 -1.64 -13.32
C GLY A 163 16.14 -2.44 -12.08
N VAL A 164 16.06 -1.80 -10.89
CA VAL A 164 15.35 -2.39 -9.76
C VAL A 164 13.86 -2.33 -10.03
N ASP A 165 13.23 -3.49 -9.93
CA ASP A 165 12.00 -3.75 -10.65
C ASP A 165 10.79 -3.01 -10.05
N SER A 166 10.37 -1.93 -10.73
CA SER A 166 9.18 -1.05 -10.58
C SER A 166 9.07 -0.06 -9.42
N LEU A 167 8.36 1.02 -9.73
CA LEU A 167 7.72 1.95 -8.80
C LEU A 167 6.92 1.25 -7.69
N ASN A 168 6.38 0.06 -7.93
CA ASN A 168 5.72 -0.74 -6.90
C ASN A 168 6.74 -1.21 -5.86
N SER A 169 7.94 -1.66 -6.25
CA SER A 169 9.01 -2.04 -5.31
C SER A 169 9.56 -0.84 -4.57
N ALA A 170 9.68 0.33 -5.21
CA ALA A 170 10.10 1.57 -4.54
C ALA A 170 9.06 2.06 -3.53
N MET A 171 7.77 1.93 -3.84
CA MET A 171 6.70 2.30 -2.92
C MET A 171 6.55 1.26 -1.79
N ALA A 172 6.65 -0.03 -2.11
CA ALA A 172 6.73 -1.09 -1.11
C ALA A 172 7.95 -0.90 -0.19
N ALA A 173 9.12 -0.53 -0.73
CA ALA A 173 10.29 -0.14 0.05
C ALA A 173 9.97 0.97 1.04
N SER A 174 9.40 2.06 0.52
CA SER A 174 9.09 3.25 1.31
C SER A 174 8.08 2.94 2.41
N ILE A 175 7.07 2.13 2.10
CA ILE A 175 6.04 1.68 3.06
C ILE A 175 6.63 0.75 4.11
N LEU A 176 7.45 -0.22 3.69
CA LEU A 176 8.09 -1.16 4.61
C LEU A 176 9.06 -0.44 5.55
N LEU A 177 9.86 0.49 5.04
CA LEU A 177 10.73 1.35 5.85
C LEU A 177 9.91 2.22 6.82
N PHE A 178 8.79 2.79 6.36
CA PHE A 178 7.87 3.53 7.23
C PHE A 178 7.33 2.66 8.37
N GLU A 179 6.82 1.46 8.07
CA GLU A 179 6.26 0.57 9.07
C GLU A 179 7.33 0.04 10.03
N GLY A 180 8.52 -0.30 9.53
CA GLY A 180 9.65 -0.69 10.36
C GLY A 180 10.03 0.41 11.36
N ARG A 181 10.10 1.67 10.90
CA ARG A 181 10.33 2.82 11.78
C ARG A 181 9.20 3.02 12.78
N ARG A 182 7.93 2.91 12.36
CA ARG A 182 6.78 3.04 13.25
C ARG A 182 6.84 2.01 14.39
N GLN A 183 7.17 0.76 14.08
CA GLN A 183 7.29 -0.30 15.08
C GLN A 183 8.46 -0.07 16.03
N LEU A 184 9.63 0.34 15.53
CA LEU A 184 10.77 0.72 16.39
C LEU A 184 10.42 1.89 17.32
N ALA A 185 9.68 2.89 16.84
CA ALA A 185 9.21 4.01 17.66
C ALA A 185 8.26 3.55 18.79
N LEU A 186 7.30 2.67 18.49
CA LEU A 186 6.39 2.10 19.48
C LEU A 186 7.14 1.31 20.55
N LEU A 187 8.12 0.49 20.17
CA LEU A 187 8.96 -0.28 21.09
C LEU A 187 9.83 0.62 21.97
N ALA A 188 10.40 1.69 21.40
CA ALA A 188 11.18 2.68 22.14
C ALA A 188 10.31 3.46 23.14
N GLY A 189 9.07 3.82 22.74
CA GLY A 189 8.08 4.46 23.62
C GLY A 189 7.69 3.58 24.81
N GLN A 190 7.36 2.31 24.55
CA GLN A 190 7.03 1.33 25.59
C GLN A 190 8.19 1.07 26.57
N SER A 191 9.43 1.09 26.07
CA SER A 191 10.62 0.94 26.90
C SER A 191 10.84 2.15 27.81
N LYS A 192 10.63 3.37 27.30
CA LYS A 192 10.68 4.61 28.11
C LYS A 192 9.56 4.68 29.15
N GLU A 193 8.36 4.22 28.82
CA GLU A 193 7.21 4.23 29.71
C GLU A 193 7.34 3.20 30.84
N LYS A 194 7.86 2.00 30.55
CA LYS A 194 8.27 1.01 31.56
C LYS A 194 9.42 1.49 32.45
N ALA A 195 10.34 2.28 31.91
CA ALA A 195 11.42 2.87 32.71
C ALA A 195 10.91 3.98 33.65
N ARG A 196 9.94 4.79 33.21
CA ARG A 196 9.29 5.83 34.04
C ARG A 196 8.41 5.27 35.15
N THR A 197 7.69 4.17 34.92
CA THR A 197 6.84 3.53 35.93
C THR A 197 7.62 2.68 36.95
N LYS A 198 8.93 2.49 36.75
CA LYS A 198 9.84 1.78 37.66
C LYS A 198 10.75 2.70 38.49
N MET A 199 10.66 4.03 38.34
CA MET A 199 11.33 4.95 39.25
C MET A 199 10.45 5.16 40.49
N PRO A 200 10.98 4.94 41.71
CA PRO A 200 10.25 5.12 42.97
C PRO A 200 9.92 6.58 43.25
#